data_AF-A0A563EVI7-F1
#
_entry.id   AF-A0A563EVI7-F1
#
_cell.length_a   1.000
_cell.length_b   1.000
_cell.length_c   1.000
_cell.angle_alpha   90.00
_cell.angle_beta   90.00
_cell.angle_gamma   90.00
#
_symmetry.space_group_name_H-M   'P 1'
#
loop_
_entity.id
_entity.type
_entity.pdbx_description
1 polymer ?
#
loop_
_entity_poly.entity_id
_entity_poly.type
_entity_poly.pdbx_seq_one_letter_code
_entity_poly.pdbx_strand_id
1 'polypeptide(L)'
;MPSHDEIQEWIAGWPEEWELPEELVGPTENTVANLAIRMLECENLSHKARILLGRFIGEHSLLQLWILSDVKGRGARDIREVYGVDQDGIRLVYEAWKQFQAAPLDHRATLDEALETAVVTWADYRKN
;
A
#
# COMPACT_ATOMS: atom_id res chain seq x y z
N MET A 1 -13.57 -9.95 25.58
CA MET A 1 -12.37 -10.43 24.86
C MET A 1 -12.85 -11.39 23.80
N PRO A 2 -12.38 -11.30 22.55
CA PRO A 2 -12.70 -12.29 21.53
C PRO A 2 -12.19 -13.67 21.95
N SER A 3 -12.95 -14.70 21.61
CA SER A 3 -12.67 -16.10 21.83
C SER A 3 -11.55 -16.60 20.92
N HIS A 4 -10.94 -17.72 21.28
CA HIS A 4 -9.88 -18.35 20.49
C HIS A 4 -10.36 -18.70 19.07
N ASP A 5 -11.60 -19.15 18.94
CA ASP A 5 -12.20 -19.52 17.66
C ASP A 5 -12.46 -18.29 16.78
N GLU A 6 -12.86 -17.16 17.38
CA GLU A 6 -12.99 -15.87 16.67
C GLU A 6 -11.63 -15.33 16.19
N ILE A 7 -10.54 -15.60 16.92
CA ILE A 7 -9.18 -15.24 16.50
C ILE A 7 -8.70 -16.14 15.36
N GLN A 8 -9.01 -17.44 15.40
CA GLN A 8 -8.63 -18.39 14.35
C GLN A 8 -9.42 -18.15 13.05
N GLU A 9 -10.73 -17.87 13.12
CA GLU A 9 -11.50 -17.42 11.95
C GLU A 9 -11.01 -16.07 11.41
N TRP A 10 -10.55 -15.17 12.30
CA TRP A 10 -9.94 -13.91 11.89
C TRP A 10 -8.68 -14.13 11.06
N ILE A 11 -7.78 -15.02 11.49
CA ILE A 11 -6.53 -15.36 10.78
C ILE A 11 -6.80 -16.16 9.50
N ALA A 12 -7.69 -17.16 9.54
CA ALA A 12 -7.90 -18.13 8.47
C ALA A 12 -8.45 -17.55 7.16
N GLY A 13 -8.93 -16.30 7.17
CA GLY A 13 -9.38 -15.64 5.96
C GLY A 13 -8.49 -14.49 5.48
N TRP A 14 -7.39 -14.18 6.16
CA TRP A 14 -6.45 -13.22 5.60
C TRP A 14 -6.12 -13.63 4.16
N PRO A 15 -6.18 -12.70 3.19
CA PRO A 15 -5.72 -13.00 1.84
C PRO A 15 -4.31 -13.59 1.93
N GLU A 16 -4.01 -14.60 1.10
CA GLU A 16 -2.69 -15.23 1.06
C GLU A 16 -1.63 -14.13 1.10
N GLU A 17 -0.91 -14.06 2.23
CA GLU A 17 -0.11 -12.87 2.56
C GLU A 17 0.92 -12.68 1.46
N TRP A 18 0.84 -11.56 0.75
CA TRP A 18 1.98 -11.11 -0.02
C TRP A 18 3.14 -10.92 0.97
N GLU A 19 4.15 -11.78 0.85
CA GLU A 19 5.32 -11.71 1.72
C GLU A 19 6.03 -10.38 1.47
N LEU A 20 6.11 -9.56 2.53
CA LEU A 20 6.76 -8.26 2.46
C LEU A 20 8.22 -8.45 2.04
N PRO A 21 8.65 -7.86 0.90
CA PRO A 21 10.03 -7.98 0.44
C PRO A 21 11.00 -7.43 1.48
N GLU A 22 12.12 -8.13 1.70
CA GLU A 22 13.12 -7.76 2.71
C GLU A 22 13.61 -6.31 2.56
N GLU A 23 13.71 -5.82 1.32
CA GLU A 23 14.15 -4.46 1.02
C GLU A 23 13.18 -3.35 1.47
N LEU A 24 11.94 -3.71 1.84
CA LEU A 24 10.90 -2.82 2.36
C LEU A 24 10.70 -2.94 3.87
N VAL A 25 11.39 -3.86 4.56
CA VAL A 25 11.29 -4.06 6.01
C VAL A 25 11.89 -2.87 6.80
N GLY A 26 12.86 -2.18 6.22
CA GLY A 26 13.44 -0.95 6.74
C GLY A 26 13.59 0.11 5.64
N PRO A 27 13.99 1.35 5.97
CA PRO A 27 14.61 1.78 7.23
C PRO A 27 13.65 2.23 8.35
N THR A 28 12.34 2.28 8.10
CA THR A 28 11.31 2.67 9.07
C THR A 28 10.38 1.49 9.37
N GLU A 29 9.51 1.62 10.38
CA GLU A 29 8.43 0.65 10.64
C GLU A 29 7.26 0.76 9.66
N ASN A 30 7.32 1.67 8.68
CA ASN A 30 6.26 1.93 7.71
C ASN A 30 6.67 1.50 6.30
N THR A 31 6.04 0.43 5.80
CA THR A 31 6.30 -0.14 4.48
C THR A 31 6.14 0.88 3.34
N VAL A 32 5.08 1.70 3.37
CA VAL A 32 4.84 2.73 2.35
C VAL A 32 5.94 3.79 2.35
N ALA A 33 6.40 4.21 3.53
CA ALA A 33 7.52 5.14 3.65
C ALA A 33 8.81 4.53 3.13
N ASN A 34 9.09 3.26 3.45
CA ASN A 34 10.27 2.54 2.97
C ASN A 34 10.28 2.43 1.45
N LEU A 35 9.15 2.02 0.85
CA LEU A 35 8.99 1.96 -0.60
C LEU A 35 9.21 3.34 -1.24
N ALA A 36 8.63 4.39 -0.66
CA ALA A 36 8.80 5.74 -1.19
C ALA A 36 10.25 6.22 -1.12
N ILE A 37 10.98 5.92 -0.04
CA ILE A 37 12.42 6.22 0.07
C ILE A 37 13.18 5.55 -1.07
N ARG A 38 12.97 4.24 -1.28
CA ARG A 38 13.61 3.47 -2.37
C ARG A 38 13.31 4.06 -3.75
N MET A 39 12.09 4.51 -3.98
CA MET A 39 11.69 5.15 -5.24
C MET A 39 12.38 6.51 -5.44
N LEU A 40 12.48 7.31 -4.37
CA LEU A 40 13.13 8.63 -4.42
C LEU A 40 14.66 8.55 -4.57
N GLU A 41 15.28 7.46 -4.12
CA GLU A 41 16.70 7.16 -4.39
C GLU A 41 16.97 6.91 -5.89
N CYS A 42 15.94 6.65 -6.70
CA CYS A 42 16.10 6.50 -8.14
C CYS A 42 16.33 7.85 -8.84
N GLU A 43 17.52 8.05 -9.40
CA GLU A 43 17.91 9.28 -10.11
C GLU A 43 16.95 9.64 -11.27
N ASN A 44 16.38 8.62 -11.91
CA ASN A 44 15.61 8.78 -13.14
C ASN A 44 14.09 8.76 -12.96
N LEU A 45 13.61 9.00 -11.74
CA LEU A 45 12.17 9.10 -11.47
C LEU A 45 11.59 10.36 -12.15
N SER A 46 10.48 10.21 -12.89
CA SER A 46 9.85 11.35 -13.58
C SER A 46 9.24 12.34 -12.57
N HIS A 47 9.05 13.61 -12.96
CA HIS A 47 8.35 14.58 -12.10
C HIS A 47 6.90 14.15 -11.82
N LYS A 48 6.24 13.51 -12.79
CA LYS A 48 4.89 12.97 -12.63
C LYS A 48 4.88 11.88 -11.55
N ALA A 49 5.78 10.90 -11.64
CA ALA A 49 5.94 9.85 -10.64
C ALA A 49 6.22 10.43 -9.24
N ARG A 50 7.05 11.48 -9.12
CA ARG A 50 7.30 12.15 -7.83
C ARG A 50 6.04 12.78 -7.23
N ILE A 51 5.21 13.44 -8.04
CA ILE A 51 3.94 14.02 -7.58
C ILE A 51 2.99 12.91 -7.12
N LEU A 52 2.87 11.84 -7.91
CA LEU A 52 2.04 10.69 -7.59
C LEU A 52 2.52 9.96 -6.34
N LEU A 53 3.83 9.84 -6.14
CA LEU A 53 4.41 9.25 -4.93
C LEU A 53 4.08 10.08 -3.68
N GLY A 54 4.10 11.41 -3.77
CA GLY A 54 3.63 12.27 -2.69
C GLY A 54 2.16 12.03 -2.34
N ARG A 55 1.30 11.85 -3.36
CA ARG A 55 -0.12 11.49 -3.17
C ARG A 55 -0.28 10.10 -2.56
N PHE A 56 0.50 9.12 -3.01
CA PHE A 56 0.50 7.76 -2.48
C PHE A 56 0.77 7.76 -0.97
N ILE A 57 1.83 8.42 -0.52
CA ILE A 57 2.13 8.56 0.92
C ILE A 57 0.99 9.26 1.67
N GLY A 58 0.46 10.35 1.08
CA GLY A 58 -0.63 11.13 1.69
C GLY A 58 -1.91 10.33 1.88
N GLU A 59 -2.36 9.64 0.83
CA GLU A 59 -3.58 8.83 0.86
C GLU A 59 -3.44 7.61 1.79
N HIS A 60 -2.30 6.93 1.79
CA HIS A 60 -2.02 5.88 2.76
C HIS A 60 -2.13 6.40 4.20
N SER A 61 -1.51 7.55 4.48
CA SER A 61 -1.56 8.16 5.82
C SER A 61 -2.98 8.52 6.23
N LEU A 62 -3.80 9.03 5.30
CA LEU A 62 -5.21 9.31 5.54
C LEU A 62 -6.02 8.03 5.76
N LEU A 63 -5.72 6.95 5.05
CA LEU A 63 -6.35 5.64 5.26
C LEU A 63 -6.04 5.11 6.65
N GLN A 64 -4.78 5.13 7.08
CA GLN A 64 -4.37 4.71 8.42
C GLN A 64 -5.03 5.55 9.52
N LEU A 65 -5.11 6.87 9.35
CA LEU A 65 -5.83 7.74 10.29
C LEU A 65 -7.31 7.41 10.36
N TRP A 66 -7.93 7.16 9.20
CA TRP A 66 -9.34 6.78 9.12
C TRP A 66 -9.60 5.44 9.82
N ILE A 67 -8.78 4.41 9.54
CA ILE A 67 -8.83 3.10 10.21
C ILE A 67 -8.78 3.30 11.72
N LEU A 68 -7.75 4.00 12.23
CA LEU A 68 -7.54 4.24 13.66
C LEU A 68 -8.67 5.04 14.32
N SER A 69 -9.28 5.96 13.57
CA SER A 69 -10.40 6.78 14.07
C SER A 69 -11.73 6.00 14.15
N ASP A 70 -11.92 5.00 13.28
CA ASP A 70 -13.19 4.29 13.10
C ASP A 70 -13.23 2.88 13.74
N VAL A 71 -12.14 2.44 14.39
CA VAL A 71 -12.04 1.16 15.15
C VAL A 71 -13.13 1.01 16.22
N LYS A 72 -13.77 2.11 16.65
CA LYS A 72 -14.86 2.08 17.64
C LYS A 72 -16.23 1.68 17.05
N GLY A 73 -16.40 1.73 15.72
CA GLY A 73 -17.71 1.55 15.07
C GLY A 73 -17.79 0.40 14.07
N ARG A 74 -16.67 -0.02 13.48
CA ARG A 74 -16.65 -1.06 12.42
C ARG A 74 -16.32 -2.46 12.95
N GLY A 75 -16.88 -3.48 12.32
CA GLY A 75 -16.63 -4.88 12.67
C GLY A 75 -15.25 -5.36 12.21
N ALA A 76 -14.74 -6.44 12.80
CA ALA A 76 -13.45 -7.03 12.42
C ALA A 76 -13.34 -7.39 10.93
N ARG A 77 -14.48 -7.65 10.26
CA ARG A 77 -14.58 -7.91 8.83
C ARG A 77 -14.24 -6.69 7.98
N ASP A 78 -14.78 -5.51 8.33
CA ASP A 78 -14.56 -4.28 7.57
C ASP A 78 -13.09 -3.84 7.68
N ILE A 79 -12.52 -3.97 8.89
CA ILE A 79 -11.11 -3.69 9.14
C ILE A 79 -10.22 -4.59 8.26
N ARG A 80 -10.55 -5.89 8.18
CA ARG A 80 -9.80 -6.84 7.34
C ARG A 80 -9.90 -6.53 5.85
N GLU A 81 -11.07 -6.13 5.37
CA GLU A 81 -11.24 -5.75 3.97
C GLU A 81 -10.38 -4.52 3.62
N VAL A 82 -10.36 -3.53 4.52
CA VAL A 82 -9.51 -2.34 4.37
C VAL A 82 -8.03 -2.71 4.36
N TYR A 83 -7.58 -3.57 5.28
CA TYR A 83 -6.18 -4.03 5.30
C TYR A 83 -5.79 -4.78 4.02
N GLY A 84 -6.71 -5.57 3.46
CA GLY A 84 -6.48 -6.23 2.17
C GLY A 84 -6.27 -5.22 1.03
N VAL A 85 -7.15 -4.21 0.96
CA VAL A 85 -7.05 -3.12 -0.02
C VAL A 85 -5.77 -2.30 0.15
N ASP A 86 -5.33 -2.09 1.39
CA ASP A 86 -4.06 -1.43 1.69
C ASP A 86 -2.86 -2.22 1.16
N GLN A 87 -2.76 -3.50 1.54
CA GLN A 87 -1.69 -4.39 1.11
C GLN A 87 -1.63 -4.56 -0.41
N ASP A 88 -2.77 -4.70 -1.09
CA ASP A 88 -2.81 -4.80 -2.55
C ASP A 88 -2.31 -3.53 -3.23
N GLY A 89 -2.64 -2.35 -2.70
CA GLY A 89 -2.12 -1.07 -3.20
C GLY A 89 -0.60 -0.97 -3.07
N ILE A 90 -0.04 -1.39 -1.93
CA ILE A 90 1.40 -1.41 -1.69
C ILE A 90 2.10 -2.38 -2.64
N ARG A 91 1.58 -3.60 -2.75
CA ARG A 91 2.11 -4.65 -3.63
C ARG A 91 2.14 -4.20 -5.08
N LEU A 92 1.04 -3.62 -5.58
CA LEU A 92 0.92 -3.13 -6.95
C LEU A 92 2.02 -2.10 -7.28
N VAL A 93 2.23 -1.12 -6.39
CA VAL A 93 3.24 -0.08 -6.58
C VAL A 93 4.65 -0.67 -6.50
N TYR A 94 4.90 -1.60 -5.58
CA TYR A 94 6.18 -2.28 -5.47
C TYR A 94 6.51 -3.07 -6.75
N GLU A 95 5.61 -3.90 -7.24
CA GLU A 95 5.83 -4.71 -8.43
C GLU A 95 6.09 -3.83 -9.67
N ALA A 96 5.31 -2.75 -9.83
CA ALA A 96 5.52 -1.78 -10.89
C ALA A 96 6.87 -1.06 -10.76
N TRP A 97 7.30 -0.74 -9.54
CA TRP A 97 8.63 -0.16 -9.29
C TRP A 97 9.76 -1.13 -9.65
N LYS A 98 9.66 -2.42 -9.29
CA LYS A 98 10.65 -3.43 -9.71
C LYS A 98 10.74 -3.55 -11.22
N GLN A 99 9.60 -3.55 -11.91
CA GLN A 99 9.57 -3.55 -13.37
C GLN A 99 10.21 -2.29 -13.94
N PHE A 100 9.91 -1.12 -13.38
CA PHE A 100 10.54 0.15 -13.76
C PHE A 100 12.06 0.13 -13.58
N GLN A 101 12.57 -0.46 -12.50
CA GLN A 101 14.01 -0.61 -12.27
C GLN A 101 14.68 -1.56 -13.27
N ALA A 102 13.98 -2.62 -13.67
CA ALA A 102 14.48 -3.62 -14.61
C ALA A 102 14.35 -3.17 -16.10
N ALA A 103 13.44 -2.24 -16.39
CA ALA A 103 13.15 -1.81 -17.75
C ALA A 103 14.27 -0.93 -18.35
N PRO A 104 14.57 -1.08 -19.66
CA PRO A 104 15.31 -0.08 -20.40
C PRO A 104 14.62 1.30 -20.30
N LEU A 105 15.39 2.38 -20.45
CA LEU A 105 14.97 3.78 -20.24
C LEU A 105 13.69 4.21 -21.00
N ASP A 106 13.26 3.47 -22.02
CA ASP A 106 12.14 3.76 -22.92
C ASP A 106 10.81 3.07 -22.55
N HIS A 107 10.77 2.17 -21.55
CA HIS A 107 9.57 1.41 -21.15
C HIS A 107 9.11 1.70 -19.71
N ARG A 108 8.81 2.97 -19.40
CA ARG A 108 8.60 3.45 -18.01
C ARG A 108 7.16 3.85 -17.64
N ALA A 109 6.18 3.64 -18.52
CA ALA A 109 4.79 4.07 -18.29
C ALA A 109 4.08 3.33 -17.14
N THR A 110 4.52 2.12 -16.82
CA THR A 110 3.86 1.22 -15.85
C THR A 110 3.86 1.72 -14.41
N LEU A 111 4.85 2.51 -14.01
CA LEU A 111 4.95 3.00 -12.62
C LEU A 111 3.93 4.12 -12.32
N ASP A 112 3.71 5.02 -13.27
CA ASP A 112 2.76 6.13 -13.09
C ASP A 112 1.33 5.58 -12.94
N GLU A 113 0.95 4.60 -13.77
CA GLU A 113 -0.37 3.96 -13.73
C GLU A 113 -0.60 3.20 -12.41
N ALA A 114 0.41 2.50 -11.90
CA ALA A 114 0.31 1.80 -10.62
C ALA A 114 0.12 2.75 -9.44
N LEU A 115 0.88 3.87 -9.41
CA LEU A 115 0.72 4.90 -8.39
C LEU A 115 -0.66 5.57 -8.46
N GLU A 116 -1.14 5.91 -9.66
CA GLU A 116 -2.48 6.46 -9.85
C GLU A 116 -3.57 5.50 -9.36
N THR A 117 -3.45 4.21 -9.71
CA THR A 117 -4.40 3.17 -9.30
C THR A 117 -4.47 3.05 -7.78
N ALA A 118 -3.33 2.89 -7.10
CA ALA A 118 -3.31 2.76 -5.64
C ALA A 118 -3.92 3.99 -4.93
N VAL A 119 -3.57 5.20 -5.39
CA VAL A 119 -4.10 6.47 -4.86
C VAL A 119 -5.62 6.55 -5.01
N VAL A 120 -6.15 6.22 -6.19
CA VAL A 120 -7.60 6.28 -6.45
C VAL A 120 -8.33 5.24 -5.62
N THR A 121 -7.83 4.00 -5.57
CA THR A 121 -8.45 2.92 -4.80
C THR A 121 -8.58 3.29 -3.32
N TRP A 122 -7.54 3.79 -2.68
CA TRP A 122 -7.61 4.21 -1.28
C TRP A 122 -8.52 5.41 -1.06
N ALA A 123 -8.47 6.40 -1.95
CA ALA A 123 -9.31 7.59 -1.85
C ALA A 123 -10.80 7.25 -1.97
N ASP A 124 -11.16 6.29 -2.84
CA ASP A 124 -12.54 5.85 -3.01
C ASP A 124 -13.00 4.94 -1.87
N TYR A 125 -12.11 4.10 -1.33
CA TYR A 125 -12.45 3.25 -0.20
C TYR A 125 -12.82 4.04 1.06
N ARG A 126 -12.17 5.18 1.31
CA ARG A 126 -12.48 6.09 2.44
C ARG A 126 -13.82 6.84 2.30
N LYS A 127 -14.41 6.88 1.10
CA LYS A 127 -15.70 7.57 0.85
C LYS A 127 -16.92 6.67 1.11
N ASN A 128 -16.71 5.37 1.29
CA ASN A 128 -17.73 4.36 1.52
C ASN A 128 -17.93 4.07 3.02
#